data_AF-A0A964IL57-F1
#
_entry.id   AF-A0A964IL57-F1
#
_cell.length_a   1.000
_cell.length_b   1.000
_cell.length_c   1.000
_cell.angle_alpha   90.00
_cell.angle_beta   90.00
_cell.angle_gamma   90.00
#
_symmetry.space_group_name_H-M   'P 1'
#
loop_
_entity.id
_entity.type
_entity.pdbx_description
1 polymer ?
#
loop_
_entity_poly.entity_id
_entity_poly.type
_entity_poly.pdbx_seq_one_letter_code
_entity_poly.pdbx_strand_id
1 'polypeptide(L)'
;MNDEPKSAIELAMARLKKQDADAGVTEHPLTDAQKQEIAEVRKTYAAKLAQEEILQHSKLSGAVDFEQRQTIDEHYRRDLERLNHERDRKIEKIRNA
;
A
#
# COMPACT_ATOMS: atom_id res chain seq x y z
N MET A 1 -28.66 18.06 -27.03
CA MET A 1 -28.72 16.67 -26.54
C MET A 1 -27.64 15.93 -27.29
N ASN A 2 -26.58 15.48 -26.61
CA ASN A 2 -25.48 14.76 -27.25
C ASN A 2 -25.92 13.31 -27.49
N ASP A 3 -26.58 13.07 -28.62
CA ASP A 3 -26.95 11.75 -29.13
C ASP A 3 -25.81 11.16 -29.97
N GLU A 4 -24.60 11.09 -29.38
CA GLU A 4 -23.50 10.34 -29.99
C GLU A 4 -23.64 8.85 -29.65
N PRO A 5 -23.62 7.94 -30.63
CA PRO A 5 -23.75 6.52 -30.37
C PRO A 5 -22.56 6.02 -29.55
N LYS A 6 -22.85 5.40 -28.41
CA LYS A 6 -21.84 4.84 -27.52
C LYS A 6 -20.98 3.80 -28.23
N SER A 7 -19.67 3.87 -28.02
CA SER A 7 -18.72 2.86 -28.47
C SER A 7 -19.02 1.50 -27.82
N ALA A 8 -18.60 0.41 -28.47
CA ALA A 8 -18.71 -0.95 -27.94
C ALA A 8 -18.11 -1.10 -26.53
N ILE A 9 -17.03 -0.35 -26.25
CA ILE A 9 -16.37 -0.33 -24.94
C ILE A 9 -17.27 0.34 -23.89
N GLU A 10 -17.89 1.46 -24.23
CA GLU A 10 -18.78 2.21 -23.33
C GLU A 10 -20.05 1.43 -23.01
N LEU A 11 -20.59 0.70 -24.01
CA LEU A 11 -21.71 -0.23 -23.83
C LEU A 11 -21.34 -1.39 -22.90
N ALA A 12 -20.14 -1.95 -23.04
CA ALA A 12 -19.65 -3.01 -22.16
C ALA A 12 -19.48 -2.52 -20.71
N MET A 13 -18.85 -1.36 -20.51
CA MET A 13 -18.67 -0.74 -19.20
C MET A 13 -20.01 -0.38 -18.53
N ALA A 14 -20.99 0.11 -19.30
CA ALA A 14 -22.32 0.42 -18.79
C ALA A 14 -23.09 -0.85 -18.36
N ARG A 15 -22.93 -1.96 -19.09
CA ARG A 15 -23.50 -3.26 -18.71
C ARG A 15 -22.87 -3.80 -17.44
N LEU A 16 -21.55 -3.66 -17.29
CA LEU A 16 -20.81 -4.07 -16.10
C LEU A 16 -21.30 -3.31 -14.86
N LYS A 17 -21.33 -1.97 -14.93
CA LYS A 17 -21.84 -1.11 -13.84
C LYS A 17 -23.28 -1.42 -13.45
N LYS A 18 -24.12 -1.80 -14.43
CA LYS A 18 -25.50 -2.21 -14.16
C LYS A 18 -25.55 -3.56 -13.43
N GLN A 19 -24.75 -4.53 -13.84
CA GLN A 19 -24.64 -5.82 -13.15
C GLN A 19 -24.13 -5.64 -11.72
N ASP A 20 -23.14 -4.77 -11.50
CA ASP A 20 -22.63 -4.45 -10.17
C ASP A 20 -23.72 -3.81 -9.29
N ALA A 21 -24.49 -2.87 -9.85
CA ALA A 21 -25.62 -2.26 -9.14
C ALA A 21 -26.74 -3.28 -8.81
N ASP A 22 -27.09 -4.15 -9.75
CA ASP A 22 -28.10 -5.21 -9.57
C ASP A 22 -27.64 -6.26 -8.54
N ALA A 23 -26.32 -6.50 -8.44
CA ALA A 23 -25.69 -7.37 -7.44
C ALA A 23 -25.47 -6.69 -6.08
N GLY A 24 -25.85 -5.41 -5.93
CA GLY A 24 -25.63 -4.63 -4.70
C GLY A 24 -24.16 -4.26 -4.45
N VAL A 25 -23.29 -4.41 -5.45
CA VAL A 25 -21.89 -4.01 -5.40
C VAL A 25 -21.83 -2.49 -5.61
N THR A 26 -21.59 -1.77 -4.52
CA THR A 26 -21.36 -0.33 -4.55
C THR A 26 -19.87 -0.05 -4.72
N GLU A 27 -19.49 0.53 -5.87
CA GLU A 27 -18.15 1.08 -6.04
C GLU A 27 -17.96 2.19 -5.00
N HIS A 28 -16.99 2.01 -4.10
CA HIS A 28 -16.54 3.05 -3.17
C HIS A 28 -15.18 3.56 -3.67
N PRO A 29 -15.15 4.40 -4.72
CA PRO A 29 -13.90 4.98 -5.17
C PRO A 29 -13.32 5.83 -4.05
N LEU A 30 -12.00 5.74 -3.87
CA LEU A 30 -11.31 6.54 -2.87
C LEU A 30 -11.49 8.03 -3.17
N THR A 31 -11.83 8.80 -2.13
CA THR A 31 -11.84 10.26 -2.20
C THR A 31 -10.42 10.78 -2.40
N ASP A 32 -10.29 12.00 -2.91
CA ASP A 32 -8.97 12.59 -3.10
C ASP A 32 -8.24 12.83 -1.77
N ALA A 33 -8.99 13.10 -0.69
CA ALA A 33 -8.45 13.17 0.66
C ALA A 33 -7.86 11.81 1.12
N GLN A 34 -8.60 10.71 0.93
CA GLN A 34 -8.10 9.36 1.25
C GLN A 34 -6.86 9.01 0.42
N LYS A 35 -6.83 9.37 -0.87
CA LYS A 35 -5.64 9.15 -1.72
C LYS A 35 -4.43 9.91 -1.23
N GLN A 36 -4.60 11.18 -0.85
CA GLN A 36 -3.52 12.02 -0.31
C GLN A 36 -3.01 11.44 1.01
N GLU A 37 -3.90 11.04 1.91
CA GLU A 37 -3.51 10.45 3.19
C GLU A 37 -2.76 9.12 3.02
N ILE A 38 -3.23 8.25 2.12
CA ILE A 38 -2.53 7.01 1.76
C ILE A 38 -1.13 7.30 1.19
N ALA A 39 -0.98 8.34 0.36
CA ALA A 39 0.31 8.73 -0.20
C ALA A 39 1.28 9.18 0.91
N GLU A 40 0.82 9.98 1.86
CA GLU A 40 1.64 10.43 3.00
C GLU A 40 2.03 9.27 3.93
N VAL A 41 1.12 8.33 4.18
CA VAL A 41 1.44 7.09 4.91
C VAL A 41 2.54 6.32 4.19
N ARG A 42 2.41 6.10 2.88
CA ARG A 42 3.43 5.39 2.09
C ARG A 42 4.78 6.08 2.14
N LYS A 43 4.81 7.39 1.96
CA LYS A 43 6.04 8.20 2.01
C LYS A 43 6.72 8.08 3.38
N THR A 44 5.94 8.19 4.46
CA THR A 44 6.44 8.10 5.83
C THR A 44 7.05 6.72 6.10
N TYR A 45 6.37 5.64 5.72
CA TYR A 45 6.88 4.29 5.95
C TYR A 45 8.04 3.94 5.02
N ALA A 46 8.09 4.47 3.80
CA ALA A 46 9.25 4.33 2.92
C ALA A 46 10.52 4.96 3.54
N ALA A 47 10.38 6.16 4.14
CA ALA A 47 11.49 6.80 4.85
C ALA A 47 11.97 5.97 6.06
N LYS A 48 11.04 5.39 6.83
CA LYS A 48 11.39 4.49 7.95
C LYS A 48 12.11 3.23 7.48
N LEU A 49 11.64 2.59 6.40
CA LEU A 49 12.29 1.41 5.84
C LEU A 49 13.72 1.73 5.37
N ALA A 50 13.92 2.87 4.71
CA ALA A 50 15.26 3.32 4.30
C ALA A 50 16.16 3.60 5.51
N GLN A 51 15.61 4.16 6.59
CA GLN A 51 16.35 4.36 7.83
C GLN A 51 16.79 3.02 8.46
N GLU A 52 15.91 2.02 8.52
CA GLU A 52 16.25 0.69 9.03
C GLU A 52 17.31 0.01 8.16
N GLU A 53 17.24 0.16 6.84
CA GLU A 53 18.26 -0.37 5.91
C GLU A 53 19.64 0.25 6.17
N ILE A 54 19.70 1.58 6.34
CA ILE A 54 20.95 2.29 6.67
C ILE A 54 21.49 1.82 8.02
N LEU A 55 20.63 1.68 9.03
CA LEU A 55 21.03 1.21 10.36
C LEU A 55 21.55 -0.22 10.31
N GLN A 56 20.88 -1.10 9.55
CA GLN A 56 21.31 -2.47 9.34
C GLN A 56 22.69 -2.53 8.71
N HIS A 57 22.90 -1.76 7.63
CA HIS A 57 24.18 -1.70 6.95
C HIS A 57 25.31 -1.25 7.89
N SER A 58 25.05 -0.23 8.70
CA SER A 58 26.00 0.25 9.72
C SER A 58 26.29 -0.78 10.81
N LYS A 59 25.31 -1.59 11.22
CA LYS A 59 25.51 -2.67 12.19
C LYS A 59 26.32 -3.81 11.60
N LEU A 60 26.03 -4.19 10.35
CA LEU A 60 26.75 -5.25 9.64
C LEU A 60 28.23 -4.90 9.40
N SER A 61 28.57 -3.62 9.19
CA SER A 61 29.97 -3.21 9.06
C SER A 61 30.77 -3.39 10.36
N GLY A 62 30.11 -3.38 11.52
CA GLY A 62 30.73 -3.58 12.82
C GLY A 62 30.70 -5.03 13.34
N ALA A 63 30.01 -5.94 12.63
CA ALA A 63 29.83 -7.31 13.08
C ALA A 63 31.09 -8.17 12.83
N VAL A 64 31.60 -8.80 13.89
CA VAL A 64 32.88 -9.53 13.86
C VAL A 64 32.75 -11.03 13.65
N ASP A 65 31.56 -11.59 13.87
CA ASP A 65 31.30 -13.03 13.72
C ASP A 65 29.95 -13.30 13.02
N PHE A 66 29.71 -14.58 12.71
CA PHE A 66 28.52 -15.03 12.01
C PHE A 66 27.24 -14.92 12.86
N GLU A 67 27.32 -15.23 14.16
CA GLU A 67 26.19 -15.19 15.09
C GLU A 67 25.64 -13.77 15.27
N GLN A 68 26.53 -12.78 15.39
CA GLN A 68 26.17 -11.37 15.45
C GLN A 68 25.49 -10.93 14.16
N ARG A 69 26.03 -11.31 12.99
CA ARG A 69 25.40 -11.00 11.70
C ARG A 69 24.00 -11.61 11.58
N GLN A 70 23.84 -12.86 11.98
CA GLN A 70 22.54 -13.54 11.96
C GLN A 70 21.54 -12.84 12.87
N THR A 71 21.95 -12.46 14.08
CA THR A 71 21.13 -11.71 15.04
C THR A 71 20.68 -10.38 14.43
N ILE A 72 21.62 -9.63 13.84
CA ILE A 72 21.37 -8.36 13.16
C ILE A 72 20.36 -8.54 12.01
N ASP A 73 20.49 -9.59 11.19
CA ASP A 73 19.55 -9.90 10.11
C ASP A 73 18.15 -10.32 10.60
N GLU A 74 18.07 -11.11 11.67
CA GLU A 74 16.78 -11.50 12.27
C GLU A 74 16.01 -10.29 12.81
N HIS A 75 16.70 -9.38 13.51
CA HIS A 75 16.09 -8.15 13.99
C HIS A 75 15.56 -7.30 12.82
N TYR A 76 16.39 -7.09 11.80
CA TYR A 76 16.00 -6.31 10.63
C TYR A 76 14.78 -6.90 9.92
N ARG A 77 14.72 -8.22 9.73
CA ARG A 77 13.55 -8.88 9.13
C ARG A 77 12.27 -8.62 9.92
N ARG A 78 12.30 -8.77 11.25
CA ARG A 78 11.15 -8.50 12.12
C ARG A 78 10.71 -7.03 12.04
N ASP A 79 11.66 -6.10 11.99
CA ASP A 79 11.35 -4.67 11.86
C ASP A 79 10.72 -4.32 10.51
N LEU A 80 11.21 -4.90 9.41
CA LEU A 80 10.60 -4.75 8.09
C LEU A 80 9.16 -5.28 8.07
N GLU A 81 8.93 -6.48 8.60
CA GLU A 81 7.60 -7.09 8.68
C GLU A 81 6.64 -6.21 9.48
N ARG A 82 7.08 -5.74 10.66
CA ARG A 82 6.29 -4.86 11.52
C ARG A 82 5.95 -3.54 10.81
N LEU A 83 6.93 -2.88 10.19
CA LEU A 83 6.72 -1.60 9.49
C LEU A 83 5.77 -1.77 8.30
N ASN A 84 5.90 -2.84 7.52
CA ASN A 84 4.99 -3.13 6.41
C ASN A 84 3.57 -3.40 6.91
N HIS A 85 3.42 -4.24 7.94
CA HIS A 85 2.12 -4.55 8.50
C HIS A 85 1.42 -3.31 9.10
N GLU A 86 2.16 -2.46 9.81
CA GLU A 86 1.62 -1.20 10.32
C GLU A 86 1.18 -0.24 9.19
N ARG A 87 1.99 -0.12 8.13
CA ARG A 87 1.64 0.67 6.95
C ARG A 87 0.33 0.16 6.34
N ASP A 88 0.25 -1.13 6.10
CA ASP A 88 -0.89 -1.75 5.42
C ASP A 88 -2.17 -1.61 6.27
N ARG A 89 -2.07 -1.85 7.58
CA ARG A 89 -3.17 -1.61 8.53
C ARG A 89 -3.65 -0.16 8.52
N LYS A 90 -2.74 0.82 8.39
CA LYS A 90 -3.11 2.23 8.30
C LYS A 90 -3.80 2.55 6.97
N ILE A 91 -3.29 2.03 5.86
CA ILE A 91 -3.90 2.21 4.54
C ILE A 91 -5.30 1.60 4.51
N GLU A 92 -5.50 0.41 5.06
CA GLU A 92 -6.82 -0.22 5.15
C GLU A 92 -7.80 0.60 5.98
N LYS A 93 -7.36 1.15 7.12
CA LYS A 93 -8.19 2.06 7.91
C LYS A 93 -8.63 3.28 7.11
N ILE A 94 -7.75 3.89 6.32
CA ILE A 94 -8.09 5.05 5.49
C ILE A 94 -9.06 4.66 4.37
N ARG A 95 -8.91 3.48 3.78
CA ARG A 95 -9.83 2.98 2.74
C ARG A 95 -11.24 2.70 3.27
N ASN A 96 -11.34 2.31 4.54
CA ASN A 96 -12.60 1.94 5.19
C ASN A 96 -13.20 3.07 6.04
N ALA A 97 -12.57 4.24 6.08
CA ALA A 97 -13.06 5.43 6.76
C ALA A 97 -14.01 6.21 5.84
#